data_AF-A0A7X3QA61-F1
#
_entry.id   AF-A0A7X3QA61-F1
#
_cell.length_a   1.000
_cell.length_b   1.000
_cell.length_c   1.000
_cell.angle_alpha   90.00
_cell.angle_beta   90.00
_cell.angle_gamma   90.00
#
_symmetry.space_group_name_H-M   'P 1'
#
loop_
_entity.id
_entity.type
_entity.pdbx_description
1 polymer ?
#
loop_
_entity_poly.entity_id
_entity_poly.type
_entity_poly.pdbx_seq_one_letter_code
_entity_poly.pdbx_strand_id
1 'polypeptide(L)'
;MNESDVATVPAVARRRLPPRRHSETRRLAWAGNTIHVTVGYDRDGVEPREIFYSDGYSSGSDMQALVSDLCIALSVMLQHEDVTAATLKKSMGQAFDVRTGDPMPASVLGLLLDELCRPPEWAAAIARVEGAARNPAGGPGISGEAATARRPSEEARRQDDPGPEGAARRETGRHATDAASGEEPKA
;
A
#
# COMPACT_ATOMS: atom_id res chain seq x y z
N MET A 1 21.23 -29.15 -44.30
CA MET A 1 20.15 -28.36 -43.66
C MET A 1 20.74 -27.00 -43.37
N ASN A 2 20.06 -25.92 -43.76
CA ASN A 2 20.63 -24.57 -43.67
C ASN A 2 20.13 -23.84 -42.41
N GLU A 3 21.07 -23.25 -41.68
CA GLU A 3 20.86 -22.53 -40.42
C GLU A 3 20.44 -21.05 -40.66
N SER A 4 19.64 -20.83 -41.71
CA SER A 4 19.57 -19.53 -42.41
C SER A 4 18.24 -18.78 -42.28
N ASP A 5 17.30 -19.27 -41.47
CA ASP A 5 15.94 -18.73 -41.37
C ASP A 5 15.47 -18.53 -39.91
N VAL A 6 16.41 -18.16 -39.03
CA VAL A 6 16.07 -17.56 -37.74
C VAL A 6 15.61 -16.14 -38.02
N ALA A 7 14.31 -15.96 -38.19
CA ALA A 7 13.70 -14.65 -38.42
C ALA A 7 14.09 -13.69 -37.28
N THR A 8 14.93 -12.70 -37.60
CA THR A 8 15.37 -11.67 -36.66
C THR A 8 14.19 -10.78 -36.28
N VAL A 9 13.46 -11.16 -35.25
CA VAL A 9 12.42 -10.33 -34.62
C VAL A 9 13.10 -9.01 -34.23
N PRO A 10 12.62 -7.84 -34.71
CA PRO A 10 13.23 -6.57 -34.36
C PRO A 10 13.15 -6.38 -32.85
N ALA A 11 14.28 -6.20 -32.19
CA ALA A 11 14.35 -6.05 -30.75
C ALA A 11 13.61 -4.78 -30.33
N VAL A 12 12.37 -4.95 -29.83
CA VAL A 12 11.51 -3.86 -29.35
C VAL A 12 12.29 -3.08 -28.29
N ALA A 13 12.60 -1.82 -28.61
CA ALA A 13 13.52 -1.03 -27.80
C ALA A 13 12.92 -0.76 -26.42
N ARG A 14 13.67 -1.10 -25.35
CA ARG A 14 13.25 -0.80 -23.98
C ARG A 14 13.06 0.69 -23.79
N ARG A 15 11.87 1.08 -23.35
CA ARG A 15 11.45 2.46 -23.15
C ARG A 15 12.26 3.11 -22.04
N ARG A 16 13.10 4.07 -22.39
CA ARG A 16 14.02 4.75 -21.45
C ARG A 16 13.25 5.64 -20.48
N LEU A 17 13.26 5.28 -19.20
CA LEU A 17 12.59 6.03 -18.13
C LEU A 17 13.31 7.36 -17.80
N PRO A 18 12.59 8.36 -17.27
CA PRO A 18 13.18 9.63 -16.85
C PRO A 18 14.24 9.49 -15.72
N PRO A 19 15.32 10.30 -15.73
CA PRO A 19 16.35 10.24 -14.68
C PRO A 19 15.82 10.54 -13.27
N ARG A 20 14.80 11.40 -13.15
CA ARG A 20 14.03 11.63 -11.93
C ARG A 20 12.59 11.14 -12.17
N ARG A 21 12.10 10.28 -11.29
CA ARG A 21 10.76 9.67 -11.33
C ARG A 21 10.26 9.45 -9.90
N HIS A 22 8.97 9.19 -9.73
CA HIS A 22 8.42 8.83 -8.43
C HIS A 22 8.82 7.40 -8.04
N SER A 23 8.95 7.16 -6.74
CA SER A 23 9.25 5.83 -6.19
C SER A 23 8.70 5.65 -4.78
N GLU A 24 8.25 4.44 -4.45
CA GLU A 24 7.72 4.06 -3.13
C GLU A 24 8.48 2.82 -2.63
N THR A 25 9.02 2.87 -1.41
CA THR A 25 9.60 1.68 -0.75
C THR A 25 8.53 0.99 0.08
N ARG A 26 8.38 -0.31 -0.15
CA ARG A 26 7.22 -1.13 0.20
C ARG A 26 7.66 -2.33 1.02
N ARG A 27 6.93 -2.63 2.09
CA ARG A 27 7.21 -3.73 3.01
C ARG A 27 6.31 -4.93 2.70
N LEU A 28 6.93 -6.06 2.39
CA LEU A 28 6.30 -7.32 2.03
C LEU A 28 6.61 -8.41 3.07
N ALA A 29 5.77 -9.44 3.13
CA ALA A 29 5.98 -10.63 3.92
C ALA A 29 5.92 -11.87 3.03
N TRP A 30 6.96 -12.72 3.08
CA TRP A 30 7.00 -13.97 2.31
C TRP A 30 7.80 -15.03 3.07
N ALA A 31 7.26 -16.25 3.18
CA ALA A 31 7.93 -17.40 3.81
C ALA A 31 8.64 -17.05 5.15
N GLY A 32 7.92 -16.36 6.06
CA GLY A 32 8.43 -15.93 7.37
C GLY A 32 9.38 -14.71 7.37
N ASN A 33 9.83 -14.24 6.20
CA ASN A 33 10.74 -13.12 6.06
C ASN A 33 9.98 -11.80 5.78
N THR A 34 10.50 -10.68 6.28
CA THR A 34 10.09 -9.33 5.85
C THR A 34 11.01 -8.88 4.73
N ILE A 35 10.47 -8.52 3.57
CA ILE A 35 11.22 -8.02 2.41
C ILE A 35 10.89 -6.55 2.20
N HIS A 36 11.88 -5.73 1.85
CA HIS A 36 11.68 -4.36 1.39
C HIS A 36 12.01 -4.27 -0.11
N VAL A 37 11.07 -3.72 -0.88
CA VAL A 37 11.23 -3.48 -2.32
C VAL A 37 10.88 -2.03 -2.65
N THR A 38 11.59 -1.42 -3.58
CA THR A 38 11.30 -0.05 -4.03
C THR A 38 10.74 -0.10 -5.44
N VAL A 39 9.49 0.34 -5.64
CA VAL A 39 8.84 0.42 -6.95
C VAL A 39 9.10 1.79 -7.55
N GLY A 40 9.56 1.83 -8.80
CA GLY A 40 9.76 3.04 -9.59
C GLY A 40 8.66 3.20 -10.65
N TYR A 41 8.15 4.42 -10.79
CA TYR A 41 6.98 4.74 -11.63
C TYR A 41 7.34 5.54 -12.88
N ASP A 42 6.41 5.60 -13.83
CA ASP A 42 6.52 6.39 -15.04
C ASP A 42 6.39 7.92 -14.81
N ARG A 43 6.49 8.71 -15.90
CA ARG A 43 6.18 10.14 -15.93
C ARG A 43 4.79 10.46 -15.36
N ASP A 44 3.81 9.62 -15.65
CA ASP A 44 2.42 9.78 -15.20
C ASP A 44 2.25 9.45 -13.71
N GLY A 45 3.33 9.01 -13.04
CA GLY A 45 3.43 8.83 -11.59
C GLY A 45 2.67 7.62 -11.03
N VAL A 46 1.74 7.02 -11.78
CA VAL A 46 0.87 5.92 -11.29
C VAL A 46 1.21 4.54 -11.84
N GLU A 47 1.72 4.45 -13.07
CA GLU A 47 2.07 3.17 -13.71
C GLU A 47 3.47 2.71 -13.26
N PRO A 48 3.62 1.51 -12.67
CA PRO A 48 4.91 0.99 -12.21
C PRO A 48 5.74 0.45 -13.38
N ARG A 49 7.03 0.75 -13.37
CA ARG A 49 7.94 0.41 -14.48
C ARG A 49 9.27 -0.19 -14.05
N GLU A 50 9.60 -0.12 -12.76
CA GLU A 50 10.75 -0.80 -12.17
C GLU A 50 10.40 -1.28 -10.76
N ILE A 51 11.12 -2.30 -10.30
CA ILE A 51 11.10 -2.77 -8.92
C ILE A 51 12.52 -3.17 -8.52
N PHE A 52 12.94 -2.77 -7.32
CA PHE A 52 14.28 -2.99 -6.80
C PHE A 52 14.20 -3.70 -5.45
N TYR A 53 14.83 -4.87 -5.33
CA TYR A 53 15.12 -5.45 -4.01
C TYR A 53 15.93 -4.43 -3.21
N SER A 54 15.50 -4.13 -1.98
CA SER A 54 16.11 -3.12 -1.12
C SER A 54 16.76 -3.75 0.11
N ASP A 55 16.04 -4.61 0.84
CA ASP A 55 16.53 -5.34 2.02
C ASP A 55 15.60 -6.52 2.41
N GLY A 56 15.99 -7.34 3.39
CA GLY A 56 15.11 -8.30 4.08
C GLY A 56 15.63 -9.73 4.20
N TYR A 57 16.50 -10.16 3.28
CA TYR A 57 17.22 -11.43 3.33
C TYR A 57 18.69 -11.22 3.70
N SER A 58 19.25 -12.20 4.42
CA SER A 58 20.67 -12.24 4.79
C SER A 58 21.59 -12.04 3.58
N SER A 59 22.61 -11.19 3.76
CA SER A 59 23.59 -10.88 2.71
C SER A 59 24.32 -12.14 2.23
N GLY A 60 24.38 -12.34 0.92
CA GLY A 60 25.00 -13.51 0.29
C GLY A 60 24.14 -14.77 0.28
N SER A 61 22.85 -14.71 0.64
CA SER A 61 21.94 -15.86 0.55
C SER A 61 21.31 -16.01 -0.85
N ASP A 62 21.06 -17.26 -1.25
CA ASP A 62 20.41 -17.59 -2.54
C ASP A 62 19.08 -16.86 -2.74
N MET A 63 18.30 -16.65 -1.66
CA MET A 63 17.04 -15.91 -1.71
C MET A 63 17.24 -14.40 -1.91
N GLN A 64 18.32 -13.81 -1.39
CA GLN A 64 18.67 -12.41 -1.68
C GLN A 64 19.02 -12.25 -3.16
N ALA A 65 19.87 -13.15 -3.70
CA ALA A 65 20.27 -13.14 -5.11
C ALA A 65 19.05 -13.36 -6.03
N LEU A 66 18.26 -14.41 -5.79
CA LEU A 66 17.06 -14.72 -6.57
C LEU A 66 16.05 -13.57 -6.60
N VAL A 67 15.76 -12.93 -5.46
CA VAL A 67 14.79 -11.83 -5.43
C VAL A 67 15.36 -10.55 -6.05
N SER A 68 16.67 -10.31 -5.95
CA SER A 68 17.35 -9.25 -6.70
C SER A 68 17.23 -9.47 -8.22
N ASP A 69 17.54 -10.67 -8.71
CA ASP A 69 17.49 -11.01 -10.13
C ASP A 69 16.06 -11.00 -10.68
N LEU A 70 15.07 -11.48 -9.91
CA LEU A 70 13.65 -11.35 -10.25
C LEU A 70 13.23 -9.86 -10.34
N CYS A 71 13.72 -8.99 -9.46
CA CYS A 71 13.44 -7.56 -9.52
C CYS A 71 14.07 -6.90 -10.77
N ILE A 72 15.29 -7.28 -11.12
CA ILE A 72 15.97 -6.82 -12.36
C ILE A 72 15.21 -7.32 -13.60
N ALA A 73 14.84 -8.60 -13.65
CA ALA A 73 14.08 -9.19 -14.76
C ALA A 73 12.70 -8.54 -14.93
N LEU A 74 11.96 -8.33 -13.83
CA LEU A 74 10.69 -7.59 -13.83
C LEU A 74 10.87 -6.17 -14.38
N SER A 75 11.89 -5.44 -13.91
CA SER A 75 12.18 -4.08 -14.37
C SER A 75 12.55 -4.03 -15.85
N VAL A 76 13.29 -5.02 -16.35
CA VAL A 76 13.60 -5.15 -17.78
C VAL A 76 12.34 -5.43 -18.60
N MET A 77 11.47 -6.33 -18.13
CA MET A 77 10.22 -6.67 -18.81
C MET A 77 9.23 -5.49 -18.86
N LEU A 78 9.01 -4.79 -17.74
CA LEU A 78 8.10 -3.64 -17.63
C LEU A 78 8.54 -2.41 -18.45
N GLN A 79 9.75 -2.41 -18.99
CA GLN A 79 10.24 -1.38 -19.92
C GLN A 79 9.86 -1.66 -21.38
N HIS A 80 9.26 -2.81 -21.72
CA HIS A 80 8.64 -3.04 -23.02
C HIS A 80 7.20 -2.49 -23.02
N GLU A 81 6.74 -1.99 -24.16
CA GLU A 81 5.51 -1.17 -24.24
C GLU A 81 4.24 -2.00 -23.94
N ASP A 82 4.12 -3.20 -24.51
CA ASP A 82 2.99 -4.12 -24.30
C ASP A 82 2.97 -4.85 -22.95
N VAL A 83 4.00 -4.65 -22.11
CA VAL A 83 4.20 -5.41 -20.87
C VAL A 83 3.83 -4.57 -19.64
N THR A 84 2.84 -5.07 -18.90
CA THR A 84 2.40 -4.50 -17.61
C THR A 84 2.41 -5.58 -16.53
N ALA A 85 2.52 -5.17 -15.27
CA ALA A 85 2.48 -6.10 -14.14
C ALA A 85 1.14 -6.87 -14.09
N ALA A 86 0.03 -6.20 -14.45
CA ALA A 86 -1.30 -6.82 -14.51
C ALA A 86 -1.43 -7.88 -15.62
N THR A 87 -0.69 -7.76 -16.73
CA THR A 87 -0.63 -8.79 -17.77
C THR A 87 0.21 -9.98 -17.29
N LEU A 88 1.39 -9.74 -16.71
CA LEU A 88 2.25 -10.80 -16.16
C LEU A 88 1.57 -11.57 -15.01
N LYS A 89 0.89 -10.87 -14.10
CA LYS A 89 0.14 -11.46 -12.97
C LYS A 89 -0.89 -12.50 -13.42
N LYS A 90 -1.58 -12.29 -14.54
CA LYS A 90 -2.59 -13.23 -15.08
C LYS A 90 -2.03 -14.60 -15.47
N SER A 91 -0.71 -14.71 -15.66
CA SER A 91 -0.02 -15.97 -15.98
C SER A 91 0.66 -16.61 -14.76
N MET A 92 0.53 -16.04 -13.57
CA MET A 92 1.14 -16.58 -12.35
C MET A 92 0.26 -17.65 -11.70
N GLY A 93 0.91 -18.69 -11.16
CA GLY A 93 0.23 -19.68 -10.33
C GLY A 93 -0.26 -19.08 -9.01
N GLN A 94 -1.44 -19.51 -8.57
CA GLN A 94 -1.99 -19.21 -7.25
C GLN A 94 -1.90 -20.43 -6.33
N ALA A 95 -1.67 -20.17 -5.05
CA ALA A 95 -1.87 -21.10 -3.96
C ALA A 95 -3.07 -20.64 -3.11
N PHE A 96 -3.37 -21.35 -2.02
CA PHE A 96 -4.45 -20.99 -1.10
C PHE A 96 -3.95 -21.02 0.34
N ASP A 97 -4.36 -20.05 1.16
CA ASP A 97 -4.08 -20.04 2.59
C ASP A 97 -4.76 -21.25 3.26
N VAL A 98 -3.99 -22.07 3.97
CA VAL A 98 -4.47 -23.35 4.54
C VAL A 98 -5.45 -23.20 5.70
N ARG A 99 -5.66 -21.99 6.20
CA ARG A 99 -6.51 -21.66 7.36
C ARG A 99 -7.75 -20.86 6.95
N THR A 100 -7.68 -19.99 5.94
CA THR A 100 -8.83 -19.21 5.45
C THR A 100 -9.39 -19.71 4.12
N GLY A 101 -8.60 -20.41 3.31
CA GLY A 101 -8.95 -20.81 1.95
C GLY A 101 -8.81 -19.70 0.92
N ASP A 102 -8.32 -18.51 1.30
CA ASP A 102 -8.18 -17.37 0.38
C ASP A 102 -7.06 -17.62 -0.66
N PRO A 103 -7.24 -17.17 -1.92
CA PRO A 103 -6.21 -17.27 -2.94
C PRO A 103 -5.03 -16.34 -2.63
N MET A 104 -3.81 -16.88 -2.73
CA MET A 104 -2.55 -16.18 -2.47
C MET A 104 -1.53 -16.44 -3.59
N PRO A 105 -0.47 -15.63 -3.73
CA PRO A 105 0.62 -15.92 -4.67
C PRO A 105 1.28 -17.27 -4.36
N ALA A 106 1.48 -18.11 -5.39
CA ALA A 106 2.22 -19.38 -5.22
C ALA A 106 3.74 -19.20 -5.09
N SER A 107 4.26 -18.00 -5.35
CA SER A 107 5.70 -17.70 -5.30
C SER A 107 5.97 -16.23 -4.98
N VAL A 108 7.21 -15.93 -4.60
CA VAL A 108 7.67 -14.54 -4.38
C VAL A 108 7.54 -13.69 -5.65
N LEU A 109 7.69 -14.26 -6.85
CA LEU A 109 7.45 -13.56 -8.12
C LEU A 109 5.98 -13.14 -8.26
N GLY A 110 5.05 -14.02 -7.87
CA GLY A 110 3.63 -13.67 -7.77
C GLY A 110 3.38 -12.54 -6.77
N LEU A 111 4.02 -12.56 -5.60
CA LEU A 111 3.90 -11.50 -4.60
C LEU A 111 4.44 -10.14 -5.09
N LEU A 112 5.57 -10.14 -5.81
CA LEU A 112 6.14 -8.93 -6.41
C LEU A 112 5.20 -8.35 -7.48
N LEU A 113 4.56 -9.19 -8.29
CA LEU A 113 3.57 -8.80 -9.29
C LEU A 113 2.25 -8.31 -8.65
N ASP A 114 1.83 -8.93 -7.55
CA ASP A 114 0.69 -8.49 -6.75
C ASP A 114 0.91 -7.09 -6.17
N GLU A 115 2.09 -6.83 -5.60
CA GLU A 115 2.43 -5.51 -5.07
C GLU A 115 2.66 -4.48 -6.19
N LEU A 116 3.21 -4.87 -7.34
CA LEU A 116 3.25 -3.99 -8.51
C LEU A 116 1.82 -3.58 -8.96
N CYS A 117 0.83 -4.46 -8.83
CA CYS A 117 -0.57 -4.11 -9.06
C CYS A 117 -1.20 -3.20 -7.97
N ARG A 118 -0.54 -2.95 -6.83
CA ARG A 118 -1.03 -2.00 -5.81
C ARG A 118 -0.70 -0.56 -6.22
N PRO A 119 -1.70 0.34 -6.39
CA PRO A 119 -1.45 1.73 -6.77
C PRO A 119 -0.57 2.46 -5.73
N PRO A 120 0.23 3.46 -6.14
CA PRO A 120 1.02 4.24 -5.21
C PRO A 120 0.17 5.13 -4.30
N GLU A 121 0.69 5.47 -3.12
CA GLU A 121 0.00 6.27 -2.11
C GLU A 121 -0.56 7.60 -2.66
N TRP A 122 0.17 8.23 -3.59
CA TRP A 122 -0.21 9.50 -4.21
C TRP A 122 -1.16 9.37 -5.42
N ALA A 123 -1.54 8.15 -5.86
CA ALA A 123 -2.38 7.96 -7.04
C ALA A 123 -3.74 8.69 -6.94
N ALA A 124 -4.34 8.68 -5.75
CA ALA A 124 -5.57 9.41 -5.46
C ALA A 124 -5.41 10.94 -5.44
N ALA A 125 -4.18 11.47 -5.35
CA ALA A 125 -3.91 12.90 -5.50
C ALA A 125 -3.83 13.27 -6.99
N ILE A 126 -3.09 12.49 -7.80
CA ILE A 126 -2.98 12.68 -9.26
C ILE A 126 -4.37 12.63 -9.91
N ALA A 127 -5.16 11.59 -9.62
CA ALA A 127 -6.51 11.43 -10.18
C ALA A 127 -7.46 12.61 -9.87
N ARG A 128 -7.31 13.27 -8.71
CA ARG A 128 -8.06 14.49 -8.35
C ARG A 128 -7.61 15.70 -9.15
N VAL A 129 -6.30 15.91 -9.29
CA VAL A 129 -5.73 17.02 -10.08
C VAL A 129 -6.15 16.92 -11.54
N GLU A 130 -6.03 15.72 -12.15
CA GLU A 130 -6.53 15.48 -13.50
C GLU A 130 -8.06 15.64 -13.60
N GLY A 131 -8.81 15.19 -12.59
CA GLY A 131 -10.27 15.34 -12.54
C GLY A 131 -10.71 16.80 -12.57
N ALA A 132 -10.04 17.65 -11.80
CA ALA A 132 -10.25 19.10 -11.81
C ALA A 132 -9.82 19.73 -13.14
N ALA A 133 -8.69 19.30 -13.73
CA ALA A 133 -8.26 19.78 -15.05
C ALA A 133 -9.23 19.38 -16.18
N ARG A 134 -9.88 18.21 -16.08
CA ARG A 134 -10.93 17.74 -17.00
C ARG A 134 -12.29 18.43 -16.80
N ASN A 135 -12.55 19.02 -15.63
CA ASN A 135 -13.77 19.77 -15.36
C ASN A 135 -13.50 21.07 -14.56
N PRO A 136 -12.95 22.11 -15.20
CA PRO A 136 -12.58 23.36 -14.52
C PRO A 136 -13.77 24.19 -14.02
N ALA A 137 -15.00 23.86 -14.42
CA ALA A 137 -16.23 24.48 -13.91
C ALA A 137 -16.68 23.86 -12.56
N GLY A 138 -16.19 22.65 -12.23
CA GLY A 138 -16.47 21.95 -10.98
C GLY A 138 -15.63 22.43 -9.80
N GLY A 139 -15.61 23.74 -9.54
CA GLY A 139 -14.93 24.31 -8.38
C GLY A 139 -15.45 23.75 -7.05
N PRO A 140 -14.64 23.75 -5.97
CA PRO A 140 -15.10 23.25 -4.68
C PRO A 140 -16.27 24.12 -4.18
N GLY A 141 -17.45 23.53 -4.17
CA GLY A 141 -18.66 24.17 -3.64
C GLY A 141 -18.47 24.45 -2.16
N ILE A 142 -18.11 25.68 -1.81
CA ILE A 142 -18.14 26.18 -0.44
C ILE A 142 -19.59 26.24 0.02
N SER A 143 -20.08 25.10 0.53
CA SER A 143 -21.39 24.98 1.19
C SER A 143 -21.36 25.69 2.54
N GLY A 144 -21.19 27.01 2.49
CA GLY A 144 -21.44 27.88 3.61
C GLY A 144 -22.93 27.87 3.90
N GLU A 145 -23.36 27.00 4.82
CA GLU A 145 -24.65 27.13 5.48
C GLU A 145 -24.66 28.46 6.25
N ALA A 146 -25.08 29.51 5.56
CA ALA A 146 -25.45 30.78 6.16
C ALA A 146 -26.74 30.58 6.96
N ALA A 147 -26.60 29.94 8.13
CA ALA A 147 -27.66 29.65 9.07
C ALA A 147 -28.35 30.97 9.44
N THR A 148 -29.52 31.21 8.83
CA THR A 148 -30.23 32.49 8.94
C THR A 148 -30.63 32.70 10.39
N ALA A 149 -29.96 33.66 11.05
CA ALA A 149 -30.19 33.99 12.44
C ALA A 149 -31.59 34.60 12.65
N ARG A 150 -32.59 33.74 12.89
CA ARG A 150 -33.89 34.17 13.41
C ARG A 150 -33.67 34.67 14.85
N ARG A 151 -33.87 35.97 15.06
CA ARG A 151 -33.84 36.57 16.40
C ARG A 151 -34.87 35.91 17.31
N PRO A 152 -34.50 35.44 18.52
CA PRO A 152 -35.47 35.20 19.58
C PRO A 152 -36.15 36.52 19.97
N SER A 153 -37.44 36.48 20.29
CA SER A 153 -38.20 37.63 20.79
C SER A 153 -37.91 37.90 22.27
N GLU A 154 -37.89 39.17 22.64
CA GLU A 154 -37.38 39.69 23.91
C GLU A 154 -38.40 39.62 25.08
N GLU A 155 -38.94 38.43 25.41
CA GLU A 155 -39.93 38.34 26.51
C GLU A 155 -39.92 37.03 27.31
N ALA A 156 -38.98 36.92 28.26
CA ALA A 156 -39.02 35.93 29.36
C ALA A 156 -38.10 36.33 30.55
N ARG A 157 -38.40 37.45 31.25
CA ARG A 157 -37.74 37.75 32.55
C ARG A 157 -38.54 37.15 33.72
N ARG A 158 -37.96 36.13 34.38
CA ARG A 158 -38.12 35.70 35.79
C ARG A 158 -37.04 34.61 36.01
N GLN A 159 -36.11 34.75 36.95
CA GLN A 159 -36.26 34.50 38.40
C GLN A 159 -36.44 32.99 38.68
N ASP A 160 -35.56 32.31 39.44
CA ASP A 160 -34.46 32.76 40.32
C ASP A 160 -33.22 31.84 40.29
N ASP A 161 -32.10 32.32 40.84
CA ASP A 161 -30.91 31.58 41.27
C ASP A 161 -30.75 31.80 42.79
N PRO A 162 -30.51 30.75 43.59
CA PRO A 162 -29.15 30.54 44.10
C PRO A 162 -28.71 29.06 44.23
N GLY A 163 -27.42 28.80 43.98
CA GLY A 163 -26.68 27.64 44.53
C GLY A 163 -26.25 27.86 46.00
N PRO A 164 -25.15 27.23 46.51
CA PRO A 164 -24.25 26.23 45.90
C PRO A 164 -23.99 25.01 46.85
N GLU A 165 -22.75 24.48 46.87
CA GLU A 165 -22.11 23.53 47.84
C GLU A 165 -22.07 22.00 47.54
N GLY A 166 -21.07 21.32 48.16
CA GLY A 166 -20.85 19.85 48.17
C GLY A 166 -20.10 19.27 46.95
N ALA A 167 -18.77 19.18 46.84
CA ALA A 167 -17.65 18.98 47.77
C ALA A 167 -17.39 17.53 48.25
N ALA A 168 -16.28 16.95 47.77
CA ALA A 168 -15.64 15.67 48.21
C ALA A 168 -16.43 14.36 47.88
N ARG A 169 -15.86 13.14 47.94
CA ARG A 169 -14.51 12.69 48.36
C ARG A 169 -14.04 11.43 47.57
N ARG A 170 -12.84 10.96 47.90
CA ARG A 170 -12.18 9.67 47.57
C ARG A 170 -13.05 8.47 48.08
N GLU A 171 -12.85 7.21 47.72
CA GLU A 171 -11.59 6.45 47.91
C GLU A 171 -11.48 5.12 47.12
N THR A 172 -10.22 4.70 46.99
CA THR A 172 -9.61 3.42 46.55
C THR A 172 -10.38 2.10 46.67
N GLY A 173 -10.09 1.19 45.74
CA GLY A 173 -10.12 -0.27 45.95
C GLY A 173 -8.98 -0.96 45.18
N ARG A 174 -8.05 -1.61 45.89
CA ARG A 174 -7.07 -2.56 45.32
C ARG A 174 -7.33 -3.94 45.93
N HIS A 175 -7.06 -5.03 45.21
CA HIS A 175 -6.59 -6.26 45.83
C HIS A 175 -5.80 -7.15 44.86
N ALA A 176 -4.72 -7.74 45.37
CA ALA A 176 -4.08 -8.98 44.93
C ALA A 176 -4.34 -10.04 46.04
N THR A 177 -3.94 -11.32 46.02
CA THR A 177 -2.99 -12.15 45.21
C THR A 177 -3.72 -13.43 44.69
N ASP A 178 -3.20 -14.57 44.22
CA ASP A 178 -1.88 -15.28 44.07
C ASP A 178 -1.91 -16.05 42.71
N ALA A 179 -0.86 -16.61 42.08
CA ALA A 179 0.47 -17.17 42.44
C ALA A 179 0.55 -18.70 42.72
N ALA A 180 0.60 -19.50 41.63
CA ALA A 180 1.22 -20.84 41.50
C ALA A 180 1.41 -21.14 39.98
N SER A 181 2.48 -21.72 39.42
CA SER A 181 3.52 -22.70 39.81
C SER A 181 3.16 -24.16 39.44
N GLY A 182 4.04 -24.82 38.66
CA GLY A 182 3.86 -26.15 38.05
C GLY A 182 4.03 -26.12 36.51
N GLU A 183 5.20 -26.22 35.89
CA GLU A 183 6.29 -27.24 35.94
C GLU A 183 6.11 -28.35 34.89
N GLU A 184 7.03 -28.43 33.92
CA GLU A 184 7.10 -29.48 32.90
C GLU A 184 7.61 -30.81 33.49
N PRO A 185 7.42 -31.93 32.79
CA PRO A 185 8.65 -32.61 32.35
C PRO A 185 8.64 -33.14 30.90
N LYS A 186 9.84 -33.22 30.33
CA LYS A 186 10.17 -33.92 29.08
C LYS A 186 9.86 -35.42 29.13
N ALA A 187 9.51 -35.96 27.96
CA ALA A 187 9.94 -37.27 27.47
C ALA A 187 10.33 -37.12 25.99
#